data_AF-A0A3C0N3Y3-F1
#
_entry.id   AF-A0A3C0N3Y3-F1
#
_cell.length_a   1.000
_cell.length_b   1.000
_cell.length_c   1.000
_cell.angle_alpha   90.00
_cell.angle_beta   90.00
_cell.angle_gamma   90.00
#
_symmetry.space_group_name_H-M   'P 1'
#
loop_
_entity.id
_entity.type
_entity.pdbx_description
1 polymer ?
#
loop_
_entity_poly.entity_id
_entity_poly.type
_entity_poly.pdbx_seq_one_letter_code
_entity_poly.pdbx_strand_id
1 'polypeptide(L)'
;QLMSPEEIQVYIAETRRRAELEAQRQAEEVTGIRQHGEQGQLPGQSLDQVNDPSDKVNAGEEHQGLGGSTGETSTSPSGESGNIPPDKWTPYRQIGEAIIRSMVVSDKSVLVASGTGTGKTTTENYYLKKFRERYPRCHVYALLNKNDKLYGIPEKNRFVFAPEKLNQLPTGKGSEEERGQIIKYLLEPLFTVYGMYLVRKDLPEDEREELKIKEPVRLILGDWYGTYQELQARLKETELQLILSMIRQIVTIGRSCGVGLYVDTQSDKLDSLGLANDASIRLSLDIYSQGFIYYEDGEEKGELQTIRLVFKNDSICSAEDRDTIAKIYFMLCDAIRNKELKTPIIFTTVGAKPRIGIVPKLSGETDLKDKQVLDQIISQLNQSYLRDEFMVPTPNGEPEAPTEPEETEEERVQKILSSKDVYQRIFDYLRGKGKKTPHEIQKAVRNWRVPEIRNALNELVRHQIVNNEGGDEYSLKE
;
A
#
# COMPACT_ATOMS: atom_id res chain seq x y z
N GLN A 1 -16.92 43.81 -11.83
CA GLN A 1 -15.76 44.29 -12.61
C GLN A 1 -14.76 43.15 -12.67
N LEU A 2 -14.37 42.72 -13.87
CA LEU A 2 -13.37 41.67 -14.07
C LEU A 2 -11.99 42.29 -13.88
N MET A 3 -11.14 41.65 -13.06
CA MET A 3 -9.77 42.10 -12.81
C MET A 3 -8.97 42.09 -14.10
N SER A 4 -8.12 43.10 -14.29
CA SER A 4 -7.20 43.17 -15.42
C SER A 4 -6.16 42.05 -15.35
N PRO A 5 -5.53 41.65 -16.47
CA PRO A 5 -4.45 40.66 -16.47
C PRO A 5 -3.29 41.00 -15.53
N GLU A 6 -3.02 42.29 -15.33
CA GLU A 6 -2.00 42.79 -14.40
C GLU A 6 -2.45 42.62 -12.94
N GLU A 7 -3.72 42.90 -12.63
CA GLU A 7 -4.32 42.66 -11.32
C GLU A 7 -4.36 41.16 -10.97
N ILE A 8 -4.58 40.30 -11.96
CA ILE A 8 -4.54 38.83 -11.78
C ILE A 8 -3.12 38.36 -11.44
N GLN A 9 -2.08 38.89 -12.09
CA GLN A 9 -0.70 38.53 -11.75
C GLN A 9 -0.29 39.00 -10.36
N VAL A 10 -0.69 40.21 -9.97
CA VAL A 10 -0.47 40.73 -8.61
C VAL A 10 -1.20 39.86 -7.59
N TYR A 11 -2.45 39.47 -7.87
CA TYR A 11 -3.22 38.58 -6.99
C TYR A 11 -2.60 37.19 -6.85
N ILE A 12 -2.11 36.59 -7.93
CA ILE A 12 -1.42 35.29 -7.90
C ILE A 12 -0.12 35.39 -7.10
N ALA A 13 0.66 36.45 -7.30
CA ALA A 13 1.90 36.67 -6.56
C ALA A 13 1.64 36.88 -5.06
N GLU A 14 0.59 37.62 -4.70
CA GLU A 14 0.23 37.86 -3.30
C GLU A 14 -0.34 36.60 -2.62
N THR A 15 -1.12 35.81 -3.35
CA THR A 15 -1.64 34.51 -2.87
C THR A 15 -0.51 33.53 -2.61
N ARG A 16 0.48 33.46 -3.51
CA ARG A 16 1.67 32.61 -3.35
C ARG A 16 2.52 33.03 -2.14
N ARG A 17 2.72 34.34 -1.96
CA ARG A 17 3.46 34.89 -0.82
C ARG A 17 2.78 34.60 0.52
N ARG A 18 1.44 34.63 0.57
CA ARG A 18 0.68 34.26 1.77
C ARG A 18 0.81 32.77 2.08
N ALA A 19 0.72 31.90 1.06
CA ALA A 19 0.92 30.47 1.22
C ALA A 19 2.34 30.11 1.70
N GLU A 20 3.37 30.81 1.20
CA GLU A 20 4.76 30.63 1.65
C GLU A 20 4.99 31.09 3.10
N LEU A 21 4.37 32.20 3.52
CA LEU A 21 4.42 32.68 4.91
C LEU A 21 3.67 31.75 5.88
N GLU A 22 2.57 31.16 5.43
CA GLU A 22 1.79 30.20 6.23
C GLU A 22 2.50 28.86 6.36
N ALA A 23 3.14 28.39 5.29
CA ALA A 23 4.02 27.22 5.32
C ALA A 23 5.26 27.45 6.22
N GLN A 24 5.84 28.65 6.22
CA GLN A 24 6.93 29.01 7.14
C GLN A 24 6.47 29.02 8.60
N ARG A 25 5.30 29.58 8.92
CA ARG A 25 4.76 29.52 10.29
C ARG A 25 4.51 28.09 10.75
N GLN A 26 3.95 27.25 9.88
CA GLN A 26 3.73 25.84 10.21
C GLN A 26 5.06 25.09 10.42
N ALA A 27 6.10 25.42 9.64
CA ALA A 27 7.43 24.86 9.86
C ALA A 27 8.09 25.35 11.17
N GLU A 28 7.89 26.61 11.54
CA GLU A 28 8.39 27.19 12.80
C GLU A 28 7.64 26.66 14.04
N GLU A 29 6.34 26.37 13.94
CA GLU A 29 5.56 25.73 15.01
C GLU A 29 5.93 24.26 15.21
N VAL A 30 6.27 23.54 14.13
CA VAL A 30 6.69 22.12 14.20
C VAL A 30 8.13 21.96 14.72
N THR A 31 8.98 22.96 14.55
CA THR A 31 10.40 22.90 14.92
C THR A 31 10.72 23.51 16.28
N GLY A 32 9.73 23.60 17.19
CA GLY A 32 9.85 24.19 18.54
C GLY A 32 11.02 23.69 19.39
N ILE A 33 12.24 24.16 19.08
CA ILE A 33 13.46 24.10 19.87
C ILE A 33 14.13 25.46 19.71
N ARG A 34 14.16 26.17 20.84
CA ARG A 34 14.81 27.46 21.02
C ARG A 34 16.28 27.40 20.63
N GLN A 35 16.71 28.46 19.98
CA GLN A 35 18.10 28.88 19.79
C GLN A 35 18.92 28.80 21.09
N HIS A 36 19.97 27.99 21.08
CA HIS A 36 21.31 28.26 21.59
C HIS A 36 22.22 27.39 20.69
N GLY A 37 22.93 27.94 19.72
CA GLY A 37 24.22 28.58 19.95
C GLY A 37 25.33 27.55 19.66
N GLU A 38 26.23 27.91 18.73
CA GLU A 38 27.57 27.32 18.50
C GLU A 38 27.74 26.22 17.43
N GLN A 39 28.21 26.69 16.27
CA GLN A 39 29.36 26.22 15.48
C GLN A 39 29.99 24.85 15.80
N GLY A 40 30.18 24.05 14.74
CA GLY A 40 31.14 22.94 14.69
C GLY A 40 31.07 22.21 13.34
N GLN A 41 31.57 22.82 12.26
CA GLN A 41 32.82 22.40 11.60
C GLN A 41 32.99 20.89 11.37
N LEU A 42 32.87 20.52 10.09
CA LEU A 42 33.52 19.36 9.48
C LEU A 42 35.05 19.43 9.65
N PRO A 43 35.72 18.28 9.76
CA PRO A 43 36.77 17.93 8.80
C PRO A 43 36.61 16.45 8.38
N GLY A 44 36.66 16.04 7.11
CA GLY A 44 37.64 16.38 6.10
C GLY A 44 38.72 15.28 6.09
N GLN A 45 38.70 14.38 5.10
CA GLN A 45 39.90 13.81 4.49
C GLN A 45 39.58 13.03 3.20
N SER A 46 40.41 13.26 2.20
CA SER A 46 40.33 12.83 0.80
C SER A 46 41.37 11.75 0.48
N LEU A 47 40.97 10.83 -0.40
CA LEU A 47 41.69 10.20 -1.53
C LEU A 47 43.07 9.51 -1.35
N ASP A 48 43.06 8.26 -1.82
CA ASP A 48 44.09 7.50 -2.57
C ASP A 48 45.41 7.05 -1.90
N GLN A 49 45.63 5.73 -1.81
CA GLN A 49 46.48 4.96 -2.76
C GLN A 49 46.79 3.49 -2.30
N VAL A 50 46.42 2.53 -3.17
CA VAL A 50 47.26 1.47 -3.82
C VAL A 50 47.71 0.16 -3.09
N ASN A 51 47.40 -0.95 -3.79
CA ASN A 51 47.95 -2.35 -3.84
C ASN A 51 47.58 -3.32 -2.69
N ASP A 52 47.22 -4.59 -2.94
CA ASP A 52 47.82 -5.59 -3.86
C ASP A 52 46.80 -6.71 -4.25
N PRO A 53 46.74 -7.15 -5.52
CA PRO A 53 45.95 -8.29 -5.99
C PRO A 53 46.81 -9.55 -6.14
N SER A 54 46.95 -10.32 -5.06
CA SER A 54 47.62 -11.64 -5.11
C SER A 54 47.03 -12.59 -4.06
N ASP A 55 45.83 -13.11 -4.32
CA ASP A 55 45.48 -14.42 -3.76
C ASP A 55 44.56 -15.20 -4.69
N LYS A 56 45.17 -16.10 -5.46
CA LYS A 56 44.52 -17.16 -6.22
C LYS A 56 45.09 -18.48 -5.69
N VAL A 57 44.22 -19.38 -5.28
CA VAL A 57 44.49 -20.82 -5.31
C VAL A 57 43.32 -21.57 -5.93
N ASN A 58 43.65 -22.32 -6.99
CA ASN A 58 42.85 -23.32 -7.69
C ASN A 58 43.06 -24.70 -7.02
N ALA A 59 42.02 -25.55 -7.07
CA ALA A 59 42.04 -27.00 -7.32
C ALA A 59 40.55 -27.42 -7.47
N GLY A 60 40.05 -28.03 -8.56
CA GLY A 60 40.43 -29.32 -9.17
C GLY A 60 39.76 -30.46 -8.37
N GLU A 61 38.99 -31.44 -8.87
CA GLU A 61 38.78 -32.05 -10.19
C GLU A 61 37.47 -32.88 -10.22
N GLU A 62 37.01 -33.09 -11.46
CA GLU A 62 36.25 -34.17 -12.10
C GLU A 62 35.58 -35.33 -11.30
N HIS A 63 34.35 -35.65 -11.71
CA HIS A 63 33.95 -37.05 -11.93
C HIS A 63 32.95 -37.19 -13.11
N GLN A 64 33.31 -38.06 -14.05
CA GLN A 64 32.52 -38.58 -15.17
C GLN A 64 31.44 -39.58 -14.72
N GLY A 65 30.38 -39.79 -15.52
CA GLY A 65 29.63 -41.05 -15.48
C GLY A 65 28.22 -41.10 -16.09
N LEU A 66 28.14 -41.36 -17.40
CA LEU A 66 27.23 -42.32 -18.09
C LEU A 66 25.69 -42.30 -17.88
N GLY A 67 24.98 -41.96 -18.97
CA GLY A 67 24.14 -42.93 -19.71
C GLY A 67 22.65 -43.08 -19.38
N GLY A 68 21.80 -43.10 -20.43
CA GLY A 68 20.57 -43.91 -20.44
C GLY A 68 19.28 -43.20 -20.86
N SER A 69 18.83 -43.49 -22.09
CA SER A 69 17.56 -43.11 -22.70
C SER A 69 16.47 -44.18 -22.50
N THR A 70 15.21 -43.73 -22.56
CA THR A 70 13.94 -44.43 -22.93
C THR A 70 13.30 -45.47 -22.00
N GLY A 71 12.01 -45.24 -21.71
CA GLY A 71 11.08 -46.25 -21.19
C GLY A 71 9.76 -45.66 -20.69
N GLU A 72 8.79 -45.48 -21.58
CA GLU A 72 7.39 -45.18 -21.24
C GLU A 72 6.78 -46.32 -20.40
N THR A 73 6.00 -45.98 -19.37
CA THR A 73 4.88 -46.82 -18.95
C THR A 73 3.83 -45.98 -18.23
N SER A 74 2.67 -45.90 -18.87
CA SER A 74 1.43 -45.38 -18.36
C SER A 74 0.88 -46.26 -17.24
N THR A 75 0.59 -45.68 -16.07
CA THR A 75 -0.45 -46.15 -15.16
C THR A 75 -0.95 -44.98 -14.32
N SER A 76 -2.26 -44.78 -14.30
CA SER A 76 -3.01 -44.10 -13.25
C SER A 76 -4.13 -45.08 -12.83
N PRO A 77 -4.83 -44.93 -11.69
CA PRO A 77 -4.67 -43.97 -10.60
C PRO A 77 -4.70 -44.64 -9.19
N SER A 78 -4.17 -44.00 -8.16
CA SER A 78 -4.69 -44.15 -6.79
C SER A 78 -4.28 -42.96 -5.94
N GLY A 79 -5.23 -42.47 -5.15
CA GLY A 79 -5.12 -41.25 -4.37
C GLY A 79 -4.09 -41.36 -3.27
N GLU A 80 -3.05 -40.54 -3.38
CA GLU A 80 -2.28 -40.06 -2.24
C GLU A 80 -2.60 -38.59 -2.07
N SER A 81 -3.13 -38.26 -0.89
CA SER A 81 -3.11 -36.91 -0.32
C SER A 81 -1.66 -36.51 -0.10
N GLY A 82 -0.96 -36.18 -1.18
CA GLY A 82 0.39 -35.65 -1.14
C GLY A 82 0.33 -34.22 -0.62
N ASN A 83 0.98 -33.97 0.51
CA ASN A 83 1.53 -32.65 0.80
C ASN A 83 2.50 -32.32 -0.33
N ILE A 84 2.00 -31.70 -1.40
CA ILE A 84 2.83 -31.11 -2.44
C ILE A 84 3.63 -30.03 -1.73
N PRO A 85 4.98 -30.09 -1.70
CA PRO A 85 5.79 -29.01 -1.17
C PRO A 85 5.34 -27.72 -1.85
N PRO A 86 5.07 -26.63 -1.11
CA PRO A 86 4.69 -25.38 -1.73
C PRO A 86 5.76 -25.04 -2.77
N ASP A 87 5.31 -24.80 -4.01
CA ASP A 87 6.15 -24.31 -5.11
C ASP A 87 7.02 -23.16 -4.56
N LYS A 88 8.29 -23.08 -4.96
CA LYS A 88 9.22 -22.00 -4.59
C LYS A 88 8.64 -20.60 -4.84
N TRP A 89 7.63 -20.50 -5.71
CA TRP A 89 6.90 -19.27 -6.01
C TRP A 89 5.79 -18.90 -5.01
N THR A 90 5.41 -19.78 -4.09
CA THR A 90 4.32 -19.59 -3.12
C THR A 90 4.43 -18.28 -2.32
N PRO A 91 5.59 -17.93 -1.73
CA PRO A 91 5.73 -16.67 -0.99
C PRO A 91 5.43 -15.43 -1.86
N TYR A 92 5.87 -15.44 -3.11
CA TYR A 92 5.64 -14.31 -4.02
C TYR A 92 4.20 -14.22 -4.51
N ARG A 93 3.48 -15.34 -4.60
CA ARG A 93 2.03 -15.35 -4.87
C ARG A 93 1.25 -14.74 -3.70
N GLN A 94 1.65 -15.06 -2.47
CA GLN A 94 1.05 -14.46 -1.27
C GLN A 94 1.27 -12.95 -1.23
N ILE A 95 2.49 -12.49 -1.57
CA ILE A 95 2.77 -11.05 -1.72
C ILE A 95 1.87 -10.44 -2.80
N GLY A 96 1.76 -11.05 -3.97
CA GLY A 96 0.92 -10.54 -5.05
C GLY A 96 -0.58 -10.49 -4.69
N GLU A 97 -1.08 -11.46 -3.93
CA GLU A 97 -2.45 -11.42 -3.41
C GLU A 97 -2.64 -10.28 -2.42
N ALA A 98 -1.70 -10.05 -1.51
CA ALA A 98 -1.73 -8.94 -0.57
C ALA A 98 -1.70 -7.58 -1.28
N ILE A 99 -0.95 -7.46 -2.38
CA ILE A 99 -0.93 -6.27 -3.24
C ILE A 99 -2.30 -6.04 -3.89
N ILE A 100 -2.92 -7.05 -4.47
CA ILE A 100 -4.25 -6.89 -5.08
C ILE A 100 -5.31 -6.56 -4.03
N ARG A 101 -5.23 -7.15 -2.84
CA ARG A 101 -6.12 -6.80 -1.72
C ARG A 101 -5.96 -5.34 -1.29
N SER A 102 -4.73 -4.81 -1.25
CA SER A 102 -4.53 -3.39 -0.93
C SER A 102 -5.16 -2.46 -1.96
N MET A 103 -5.19 -2.85 -3.25
CA MET A 103 -5.93 -2.09 -4.28
C MET A 103 -7.43 -2.00 -3.96
N VAL A 104 -8.03 -3.10 -3.51
CA VAL A 104 -9.48 -3.20 -3.25
C VAL A 104 -9.92 -2.37 -2.05
N VAL A 105 -9.09 -2.31 -1.01
CA VAL A 105 -9.40 -1.58 0.23
C VAL A 105 -8.95 -0.13 0.21
N SER A 106 -8.22 0.30 -0.82
CA SER A 106 -7.72 1.66 -0.92
C SER A 106 -8.86 2.68 -1.07
N ASP A 107 -8.82 3.71 -0.23
CA ASP A 107 -9.66 4.89 -0.35
C ASP A 107 -9.11 5.90 -1.37
N LYS A 108 -7.83 5.77 -1.75
CA LYS A 108 -7.18 6.67 -2.71
C LYS A 108 -7.53 6.28 -4.14
N SER A 109 -7.17 7.16 -5.06
CA SER A 109 -7.15 6.82 -6.49
C SER A 109 -5.99 5.88 -6.77
N VAL A 110 -6.23 4.86 -7.60
CA VAL A 110 -5.29 3.80 -7.95
C VAL A 110 -4.73 4.07 -9.36
N LEU A 111 -3.41 4.02 -9.50
CA LEU A 111 -2.70 4.10 -10.77
C LEU A 111 -2.00 2.76 -11.03
N VAL A 112 -2.32 2.10 -12.15
CA VAL A 112 -1.67 0.87 -12.60
C VAL A 112 -0.85 1.18 -13.85
N ALA A 113 0.47 1.29 -13.68
CA ALA A 113 1.41 1.51 -14.77
C ALA A 113 1.88 0.17 -15.34
N SER A 114 1.48 -0.17 -16.57
CA SER A 114 1.84 -1.43 -17.18
C SER A 114 1.81 -1.40 -18.72
N GLY A 115 2.75 -2.12 -19.33
CA GLY A 115 2.88 -2.25 -20.77
C GLY A 115 1.70 -2.95 -21.46
N THR A 116 1.81 -3.13 -22.77
CA THR A 116 0.80 -3.86 -23.55
C THR A 116 0.94 -5.37 -23.35
N GLY A 117 -0.17 -6.12 -23.37
CA GLY A 117 -0.14 -7.59 -23.30
C GLY A 117 0.30 -8.21 -21.97
N THR A 118 0.38 -7.43 -20.88
CA THR A 118 0.87 -7.89 -19.57
C THR A 118 -0.22 -8.52 -18.68
N GLY A 119 -1.47 -8.57 -19.12
CA GLY A 119 -2.61 -9.13 -18.36
C GLY A 119 -3.39 -8.12 -17.50
N LYS A 120 -3.34 -6.83 -17.82
CA LYS A 120 -3.97 -5.73 -17.05
C LYS A 120 -5.47 -5.91 -16.89
N THR A 121 -6.18 -6.17 -17.98
CA THR A 121 -7.63 -6.40 -17.99
C THR A 121 -8.05 -7.57 -17.09
N THR A 122 -7.20 -8.59 -16.94
CA THR A 122 -7.48 -9.71 -16.02
C THR A 122 -7.39 -9.27 -14.56
N THR A 123 -6.32 -8.53 -14.21
CA THR A 123 -6.14 -7.97 -12.86
C THR A 123 -7.24 -6.96 -12.52
N GLU A 124 -7.60 -6.09 -13.48
CA GLU A 124 -8.68 -5.12 -13.34
C GLU A 124 -10.05 -5.79 -13.11
N ASN A 125 -10.38 -6.83 -13.88
CA ASN A 125 -11.60 -7.60 -13.67
C ASN A 125 -11.64 -8.28 -12.30
N TYR A 126 -10.51 -8.79 -11.83
CA TYR A 126 -10.42 -9.37 -10.50
C TYR A 126 -10.57 -8.31 -9.40
N TYR A 127 -9.92 -7.15 -9.54
CA TYR A 127 -10.12 -5.99 -8.67
C TYR A 127 -11.61 -5.61 -8.62
N LEU A 128 -12.26 -5.44 -9.77
CA LEU A 128 -13.69 -5.09 -9.85
C LEU A 128 -14.57 -6.13 -9.17
N LYS A 129 -14.28 -7.42 -9.36
CA LYS A 129 -14.97 -8.50 -8.65
C LYS A 129 -14.85 -8.34 -7.14
N LYS A 130 -13.64 -8.19 -6.61
CA LYS A 130 -13.40 -8.04 -5.17
C LYS A 130 -13.95 -6.73 -4.59
N PHE A 131 -13.86 -5.65 -5.35
CA PHE A 131 -14.42 -4.36 -4.98
C PHE A 131 -15.94 -4.41 -4.84
N ARG A 132 -16.63 -5.05 -5.79
CA ARG A 132 -18.10 -5.23 -5.73
C ARG A 132 -18.55 -6.24 -4.67
N GLU A 133 -17.77 -7.29 -4.43
CA GLU A 133 -18.00 -8.22 -3.31
C GLU A 133 -17.93 -7.48 -1.97
N ARG A 134 -16.97 -6.56 -1.81
CA ARG A 134 -16.80 -5.74 -0.60
C ARG A 134 -17.84 -4.62 -0.49
N TYR A 135 -18.18 -3.98 -1.60
CA TYR A 135 -19.07 -2.84 -1.66
C TYR A 135 -20.25 -3.11 -2.62
N PRO A 136 -21.28 -3.86 -2.19
CA PRO A 136 -22.38 -4.26 -3.08
C PRO A 136 -23.15 -3.10 -3.71
N ARG A 137 -23.17 -1.94 -3.05
CA ARG A 137 -23.82 -0.70 -3.51
C ARG A 137 -22.85 0.30 -4.17
N CYS A 138 -21.64 -0.13 -4.55
CA CYS A 138 -20.69 0.77 -5.20
C CYS A 138 -21.20 1.25 -6.57
N HIS A 139 -20.78 2.45 -6.95
CA HIS A 139 -20.99 2.99 -8.29
C HIS A 139 -19.70 2.90 -9.09
N VAL A 140 -19.74 2.22 -10.24
CA VAL A 140 -18.58 2.11 -11.11
C VAL A 140 -18.97 2.57 -12.52
N TYR A 141 -18.15 3.46 -13.06
CA TYR A 141 -18.22 3.97 -14.42
C TYR A 141 -16.89 3.71 -15.11
N ALA A 142 -16.90 3.55 -16.43
CA ALA A 142 -15.69 3.31 -17.20
C ALA A 142 -15.64 4.17 -18.45
N LEU A 143 -14.50 4.81 -18.67
CA LEU A 143 -14.11 5.43 -19.93
C LEU A 143 -12.93 4.63 -20.50
N LEU A 144 -13.14 4.01 -21.65
CA LEU A 144 -12.24 3.02 -22.22
C LEU A 144 -11.89 3.40 -23.66
N ASN A 145 -10.72 2.99 -24.15
CA ASN A 145 -10.39 3.10 -25.58
C ASN A 145 -10.90 1.90 -26.42
N LYS A 146 -11.33 0.83 -25.75
CA LYS A 146 -11.87 -0.39 -26.37
C LYS A 146 -13.11 -0.81 -25.60
N ASN A 147 -14.04 -1.51 -26.26
CA ASN A 147 -15.26 -2.01 -25.62
C ASN A 147 -14.99 -3.28 -24.79
N ASP A 148 -14.02 -3.20 -23.89
CA ASP A 148 -13.65 -4.32 -23.03
C ASP A 148 -14.78 -4.61 -22.03
N LYS A 149 -15.08 -5.90 -21.86
CA LYS A 149 -16.07 -6.34 -20.87
C LYS A 149 -15.43 -6.28 -19.50
N LEU A 150 -15.91 -5.36 -18.68
CA LEU A 150 -15.51 -5.18 -17.28
C LEU A 150 -16.53 -5.81 -16.33
N TYR A 151 -16.03 -6.54 -15.34
CA TYR A 151 -16.81 -7.34 -14.41
C TYR A 151 -17.82 -6.48 -13.65
N GLY A 152 -19.10 -6.84 -13.77
CA GLY A 152 -20.19 -6.22 -13.00
C GLY A 152 -20.48 -4.76 -13.33
N ILE A 153 -19.85 -4.18 -14.35
CA ILE A 153 -20.17 -2.83 -14.84
C ILE A 153 -21.21 -2.96 -15.96
N PRO A 154 -22.42 -2.38 -15.81
CA PRO A 154 -23.44 -2.44 -16.85
C PRO A 154 -23.03 -1.61 -18.07
N GLU A 155 -23.52 -1.99 -19.26
CA GLU A 155 -23.16 -1.32 -20.53
C GLU A 155 -23.43 0.18 -20.52
N LYS A 156 -24.55 0.62 -19.94
CA LYS A 156 -24.87 2.04 -19.77
C LYS A 156 -23.86 2.85 -18.95
N ASN A 157 -22.97 2.20 -18.20
CA ASN A 157 -21.93 2.85 -17.40
C ASN A 157 -20.53 2.66 -18.02
N ARG A 158 -20.42 1.99 -19.18
CA ARG A 158 -19.17 1.81 -19.92
C ARG A 158 -19.23 2.60 -21.21
N PHE A 159 -18.27 3.51 -21.39
CA PHE A 159 -18.19 4.35 -22.57
C PHE A 159 -16.88 4.11 -23.27
N VAL A 160 -16.97 3.97 -24.60
CA VAL A 160 -15.80 3.91 -25.46
C VAL A 160 -15.53 5.32 -25.97
N PHE A 161 -14.33 5.80 -25.71
CA PHE A 161 -13.86 7.08 -26.20
C PHE A 161 -13.75 7.05 -27.73
N ALA A 162 -14.36 8.05 -28.38
CA ALA A 162 -14.49 8.17 -29.82
C ALA A 162 -13.73 9.42 -30.32
N PRO A 163 -12.39 9.33 -30.48
CA PRO A 163 -11.56 10.49 -30.82
C PRO A 163 -11.94 11.16 -32.14
N GLU A 164 -12.53 10.43 -33.08
CA GLU A 164 -12.99 10.95 -34.37
C GLU A 164 -14.05 12.06 -34.23
N LYS A 165 -14.82 12.07 -33.13
CA LYS A 165 -15.77 13.15 -32.86
C LYS A 165 -15.07 14.47 -32.49
N LEU A 166 -13.84 14.42 -31.99
CA LEU A 166 -13.06 15.64 -31.72
C LEU A 166 -12.69 16.38 -33.01
N ASN A 167 -12.57 15.67 -34.13
CA ASN A 167 -12.32 16.29 -35.45
C ASN A 167 -13.52 17.08 -35.97
N GLN A 168 -14.70 16.85 -35.39
CA GLN A 168 -15.96 17.49 -35.77
C GLN A 168 -16.31 18.66 -34.84
N LEU A 169 -15.40 19.05 -33.93
CA LEU A 169 -15.67 20.13 -33.01
C LEU A 169 -15.88 21.44 -33.78
N PRO A 170 -16.98 22.16 -33.50
CA PRO A 170 -17.28 23.39 -34.22
C PRO A 170 -16.19 24.43 -33.96
N THR A 171 -15.92 25.22 -35.00
CA THR A 171 -14.92 26.29 -35.01
C THR A 171 -15.62 27.59 -35.39
N GLY A 172 -15.47 28.63 -34.57
CA GLY A 172 -16.14 29.92 -34.78
C GLY A 172 -16.51 30.61 -33.47
N LYS A 173 -16.79 31.91 -33.53
CA LYS A 173 -17.29 32.68 -32.38
C LYS A 173 -18.69 32.19 -32.01
N GLY A 174 -18.94 31.92 -30.74
CA GLY A 174 -20.24 31.42 -30.24
C GLY A 174 -20.38 29.90 -30.29
N SER A 175 -19.33 29.15 -30.65
CA SER A 175 -19.34 27.67 -30.68
C SER A 175 -19.01 27.04 -29.32
N GLU A 176 -18.73 27.84 -28.29
CA GLU A 176 -18.21 27.38 -27.00
C GLU A 176 -19.16 26.39 -26.30
N GLU A 177 -20.47 26.64 -26.36
CA GLU A 177 -21.47 25.79 -25.72
C GLU A 177 -21.57 24.42 -26.43
N GLU A 178 -21.64 24.42 -27.76
CA GLU A 178 -21.71 23.19 -28.56
C GLU A 178 -20.45 22.34 -28.39
N ARG A 179 -19.26 22.96 -28.39
CA ARG A 179 -18.00 22.29 -28.06
C ARG A 179 -18.06 21.64 -26.68
N GLY A 180 -18.53 22.39 -25.69
CA GLY A 180 -18.69 21.91 -24.32
C GLY A 180 -19.62 20.69 -24.23
N GLN A 181 -20.73 20.68 -24.96
CA GLN A 181 -21.65 19.54 -25.01
C GLN A 181 -21.02 18.30 -25.63
N ILE A 182 -20.28 18.44 -26.74
CA ILE A 182 -19.58 17.31 -27.39
C ILE A 182 -18.52 16.73 -26.46
N ILE A 183 -17.71 17.58 -25.82
CA ILE A 183 -16.68 17.14 -24.86
C ILE A 183 -17.33 16.42 -23.67
N LYS A 184 -18.41 16.98 -23.14
CA LYS A 184 -19.16 16.36 -22.04
C LYS A 184 -19.74 15.01 -22.41
N TYR A 185 -20.25 14.86 -23.63
CA TYR A 185 -20.74 13.57 -24.14
C TYR A 185 -19.59 12.55 -24.28
N LEU A 186 -18.46 12.96 -24.85
CA LEU A 186 -17.29 12.09 -25.04
C LEU A 186 -16.67 11.60 -23.73
N LEU A 187 -16.77 12.43 -22.69
CA LEU A 187 -16.21 12.17 -21.36
C LEU A 187 -17.32 12.01 -20.31
N GLU A 188 -18.50 11.54 -20.72
CA GLU A 188 -19.69 11.45 -19.86
C GLU A 188 -19.43 10.74 -18.51
N PRO A 189 -18.68 9.60 -18.45
CA PRO A 189 -18.28 9.00 -17.18
C PRO A 189 -17.54 9.94 -16.23
N LEU A 190 -16.60 10.72 -16.76
CA LEU A 190 -15.82 11.67 -15.95
C LEU A 190 -16.72 12.77 -15.40
N PHE A 191 -17.56 13.37 -16.23
CA PHE A 191 -18.49 14.41 -15.78
C PHE A 191 -19.51 13.87 -14.77
N THR A 192 -19.98 12.63 -14.95
CA THR A 192 -20.92 11.97 -14.03
C THR A 192 -20.27 11.75 -12.68
N VAL A 193 -19.08 11.15 -12.64
CA VAL A 193 -18.36 10.87 -11.40
C VAL A 193 -17.90 12.16 -10.72
N TYR A 194 -17.45 13.15 -11.48
CA TYR A 194 -17.11 14.46 -10.95
C TYR A 194 -18.33 15.17 -10.33
N GLY A 195 -19.52 15.04 -10.94
CA GLY A 195 -20.77 15.52 -10.36
C GLY A 195 -21.10 14.84 -9.01
N MET A 196 -20.91 13.52 -8.91
CA MET A 196 -21.06 12.80 -7.64
C MET A 196 -20.05 13.29 -6.59
N TYR A 197 -18.80 13.53 -7.00
CA TYR A 197 -17.77 14.12 -6.13
C TYR A 197 -18.21 15.50 -5.62
N LEU A 198 -18.68 16.41 -6.49
CA LEU A 198 -19.12 17.73 -6.06
C LEU A 198 -20.26 17.68 -5.04
N VAL A 199 -21.27 16.83 -5.28
CA VAL A 199 -22.37 16.64 -4.32
C VAL A 199 -21.85 16.15 -2.97
N ARG A 200 -20.96 15.16 -2.96
CA ARG A 200 -20.41 14.61 -1.70
C ARG A 200 -19.48 15.57 -0.99
N LYS A 201 -18.69 16.36 -1.73
CA LYS A 201 -17.75 17.34 -1.17
C LYS A 201 -18.45 18.35 -0.26
N ASP A 202 -19.70 18.68 -0.56
CA ASP A 202 -20.48 19.68 0.17
C ASP A 202 -21.29 19.09 1.35
N LEU A 203 -21.27 17.77 1.55
CA LEU A 203 -21.91 17.10 2.70
C LEU A 203 -21.05 17.20 3.97
N PRO A 204 -21.65 17.11 5.19
CA PRO A 204 -20.91 16.95 6.43
C PRO A 204 -20.02 15.70 6.46
N GLU A 205 -18.97 15.71 7.28
CA GLU A 205 -17.97 14.63 7.35
C GLU A 205 -18.59 13.25 7.63
N ASP A 206 -19.50 13.19 8.60
CA ASP A 206 -20.16 11.96 9.03
C ASP A 206 -20.94 11.30 7.86
N GLU A 207 -21.65 12.11 7.07
CA GLU A 207 -22.39 11.65 5.89
C GLU A 207 -21.44 11.20 4.77
N ARG A 208 -20.31 11.90 4.58
CA ARG A 208 -19.30 11.50 3.59
C ARG A 208 -18.66 10.17 3.95
N GLU A 209 -18.29 9.96 5.21
CA GLU A 209 -17.70 8.69 5.67
C GLU A 209 -18.71 7.53 5.55
N GLU A 210 -20.00 7.78 5.85
CA GLU A 210 -21.05 6.78 5.61
C GLU A 210 -21.13 6.37 4.14
N LEU A 211 -21.18 7.35 3.22
CA LEU A 211 -21.24 7.09 1.78
C LEU A 211 -19.98 6.42 1.23
N LYS A 212 -18.81 6.75 1.78
CA LYS A 212 -17.53 6.13 1.43
C LYS A 212 -17.50 4.65 1.77
N ILE A 213 -18.06 4.27 2.92
CA ILE A 213 -18.12 2.87 3.36
C ILE A 213 -19.22 2.09 2.62
N LYS A 214 -20.39 2.69 2.42
CA LYS A 214 -21.57 1.98 1.87
C LYS A 214 -21.61 1.99 0.34
N GLU A 215 -21.26 3.12 -0.27
CA GLU A 215 -21.49 3.40 -1.69
C GLU A 215 -20.29 4.09 -2.35
N PRO A 216 -19.07 3.52 -2.28
CA PRO A 216 -17.92 4.16 -2.91
C PRO A 216 -18.11 4.27 -4.43
N VAL A 217 -17.59 5.35 -4.99
CA VAL A 217 -17.63 5.64 -6.43
C VAL A 217 -16.24 5.42 -7.02
N ARG A 218 -16.18 4.69 -8.14
CA ARG A 218 -14.95 4.49 -8.91
C ARG A 218 -15.15 4.82 -10.38
N LEU A 219 -14.24 5.63 -10.94
CA LEU A 219 -14.11 5.83 -12.37
C LEU A 219 -12.92 5.03 -12.90
N ILE A 220 -13.17 4.11 -13.82
CA ILE A 220 -12.14 3.38 -14.54
C ILE A 220 -11.72 4.22 -15.76
N LEU A 221 -10.44 4.57 -15.83
CA LEU A 221 -9.82 5.20 -17.00
C LEU A 221 -8.91 4.15 -17.67
N GLY A 222 -9.45 3.45 -18.66
CA GLY A 222 -8.76 2.35 -19.34
C GLY A 222 -7.87 2.83 -20.48
N ASP A 223 -6.60 2.41 -20.49
CA ASP A 223 -5.57 2.88 -21.43
C ASP A 223 -5.51 4.43 -21.51
N TRP A 224 -5.63 5.11 -20.36
CA TRP A 224 -5.89 6.56 -20.26
C TRP A 224 -4.92 7.44 -21.06
N TYR A 225 -3.64 7.06 -21.11
CA TYR A 225 -2.62 7.87 -21.79
C TYR A 225 -2.96 8.14 -23.27
N GLY A 226 -3.55 7.16 -23.96
CA GLY A 226 -4.01 7.35 -25.34
C GLY A 226 -5.15 8.36 -25.46
N THR A 227 -6.12 8.30 -24.54
CA THR A 227 -7.22 9.27 -24.46
C THR A 227 -6.67 10.67 -24.20
N TYR A 228 -5.76 10.80 -23.23
CA TYR A 228 -5.12 12.07 -22.90
C TYR A 228 -4.39 12.70 -24.09
N GLN A 229 -3.61 11.91 -24.86
CA GLN A 229 -2.92 12.42 -26.05
C GLN A 229 -3.89 12.96 -27.10
N GLU A 230 -5.00 12.25 -27.33
CA GLU A 230 -6.02 12.69 -28.30
C GLU A 230 -6.71 14.00 -27.85
N LEU A 231 -6.99 14.13 -26.55
CA LEU A 231 -7.52 15.36 -25.95
C LEU A 231 -6.51 16.50 -26.05
N GLN A 232 -5.25 16.26 -25.69
CA GLN A 232 -4.17 17.26 -25.74
C GLN A 232 -3.95 17.80 -27.16
N ALA A 233 -4.04 16.93 -28.17
CA ALA A 233 -3.80 17.33 -29.55
C ALA A 233 -4.95 18.15 -30.16
N ARG A 234 -6.18 18.03 -29.65
CA ARG A 234 -7.39 18.54 -30.33
C ARG A 234 -8.20 19.56 -29.53
N LEU A 235 -8.05 19.58 -28.21
CA LEU A 235 -8.74 20.54 -27.36
C LEU A 235 -7.94 21.84 -27.22
N LYS A 236 -8.67 22.93 -26.94
CA LYS A 236 -8.03 24.16 -26.49
C LYS A 236 -7.41 23.93 -25.11
N GLU A 237 -6.36 24.68 -24.80
CA GLU A 237 -5.67 24.57 -23.51
C GLU A 237 -6.65 24.72 -22.33
N THR A 238 -7.58 25.68 -22.38
CA THR A 238 -8.57 25.90 -21.33
C THR A 238 -9.54 24.72 -21.14
N GLU A 239 -9.90 24.04 -22.23
CA GLU A 239 -10.79 22.87 -22.21
C GLU A 239 -10.06 21.66 -21.62
N LEU A 240 -8.79 21.44 -22.02
CA LEU A 240 -7.94 20.40 -21.47
C LEU A 240 -7.70 20.64 -19.96
N GLN A 241 -7.36 21.86 -19.56
CA GLN A 241 -7.12 22.20 -18.15
C GLN A 241 -8.36 22.02 -17.29
N LEU A 242 -9.57 22.22 -17.83
CA LEU A 242 -10.81 21.91 -17.13
C LEU A 242 -10.92 20.41 -16.82
N ILE A 243 -10.66 19.55 -17.81
CA ILE A 243 -10.69 18.09 -17.67
C ILE A 243 -9.63 17.62 -16.66
N LEU A 244 -8.39 18.10 -16.82
CA LEU A 244 -7.28 17.78 -15.93
C LEU A 244 -7.54 18.27 -14.49
N SER A 245 -8.22 19.40 -14.32
CA SER A 245 -8.61 19.90 -13.00
C SER A 245 -9.64 19.00 -12.31
N MET A 246 -10.60 18.43 -13.06
CA MET A 246 -11.56 17.46 -12.50
C MET A 246 -10.84 16.20 -12.00
N ILE A 247 -9.96 15.65 -12.83
CA ILE A 247 -9.16 14.46 -12.49
C ILE A 247 -8.29 14.73 -11.26
N ARG A 248 -7.55 15.84 -11.27
CA ARG A 248 -6.70 16.27 -10.14
C ARG A 248 -7.49 16.34 -8.84
N GLN A 249 -8.66 16.99 -8.84
CA GLN A 249 -9.47 17.11 -7.62
C GLN A 249 -9.97 15.77 -7.10
N ILE A 250 -10.38 14.85 -7.98
CA ILE A 250 -10.77 13.50 -7.56
C ILE A 250 -9.56 12.77 -6.95
N VAL A 251 -8.37 12.90 -7.54
CA VAL A 251 -7.15 12.29 -6.99
C VAL A 251 -6.80 12.84 -5.61
N THR A 252 -6.78 14.16 -5.44
CA THR A 252 -6.25 14.80 -4.23
C THR A 252 -7.27 14.87 -3.09
N ILE A 253 -8.55 15.03 -3.38
CA ILE A 253 -9.61 15.26 -2.38
C ILE A 253 -10.62 14.12 -2.38
N GLY A 254 -10.81 13.42 -3.50
CA GLY A 254 -11.89 12.43 -3.65
C GLY A 254 -11.89 11.31 -2.60
N ARG A 255 -10.72 10.99 -2.01
CA ARG A 255 -10.57 10.04 -0.88
C ARG A 255 -11.58 10.31 0.24
N SER A 256 -11.72 11.56 0.69
CA SER A 256 -12.62 11.94 1.79
C SER A 256 -14.10 11.91 1.40
N CYS A 257 -14.39 11.84 0.10
CA CYS A 257 -15.75 11.76 -0.45
C CYS A 257 -16.12 10.32 -0.89
N GLY A 258 -15.21 9.36 -0.72
CA GLY A 258 -15.37 8.00 -1.25
C GLY A 258 -15.43 7.94 -2.77
N VAL A 259 -14.86 8.93 -3.47
CA VAL A 259 -14.79 9.00 -4.94
C VAL A 259 -13.34 8.84 -5.37
N GLY A 260 -13.04 7.87 -6.22
CA GLY A 260 -11.68 7.59 -6.65
C GLY A 260 -11.59 7.18 -8.12
N LEU A 261 -10.38 7.25 -8.65
CA LEU A 261 -10.05 6.76 -9.97
C LEU A 261 -9.38 5.39 -9.87
N TYR A 262 -9.56 4.57 -10.89
CA TYR A 262 -8.68 3.45 -11.22
C TYR A 262 -8.15 3.73 -12.63
N VAL A 263 -6.85 3.97 -12.75
CA VAL A 263 -6.24 4.44 -13.99
C VAL A 263 -5.30 3.35 -14.51
N ASP A 264 -5.62 2.77 -15.66
CA ASP A 264 -4.70 1.94 -16.43
C ASP A 264 -3.93 2.83 -17.41
N THR A 265 -2.61 2.79 -17.33
CA THR A 265 -1.71 3.58 -18.17
C THR A 265 -0.40 2.86 -18.42
N GLN A 266 0.35 3.29 -19.44
CA GLN A 266 1.66 2.73 -19.78
C GLN A 266 2.82 3.43 -19.04
N SER A 267 2.53 4.46 -18.25
CA SER A 267 3.53 5.35 -17.65
C SER A 267 3.14 5.79 -16.25
N ASP A 268 4.13 5.93 -15.36
CA ASP A 268 3.99 6.48 -14.01
C ASP A 268 4.09 8.01 -13.95
N LYS A 269 4.16 8.67 -15.11
CA LYS A 269 4.11 10.14 -15.22
C LYS A 269 2.70 10.66 -14.95
N LEU A 270 2.60 11.69 -14.12
CA LEU A 270 1.32 12.19 -13.65
C LEU A 270 0.75 13.37 -14.44
N ASP A 271 1.48 13.90 -15.43
CA ASP A 271 1.03 15.04 -16.24
C ASP A 271 -0.32 14.77 -16.93
N SER A 272 -0.52 13.52 -17.39
CA SER A 272 -1.78 13.06 -18.00
C SER A 272 -2.97 13.09 -17.04
N LEU A 273 -2.72 13.20 -15.73
CA LEU A 273 -3.73 13.33 -14.68
C LEU A 273 -3.84 14.77 -14.16
N GLY A 274 -3.10 15.72 -14.76
CA GLY A 274 -3.12 17.12 -14.34
C GLY A 274 -2.40 17.39 -13.04
N LEU A 275 -1.53 16.47 -12.60
CA LEU A 275 -0.77 16.58 -11.36
C LEU A 275 0.68 16.97 -11.68
N ALA A 276 1.29 17.72 -10.76
CA ALA A 276 2.72 17.97 -10.83
C ALA A 276 3.50 16.66 -10.64
N ASN A 277 4.73 16.63 -11.14
CA ASN A 277 5.61 15.49 -11.02
C ASN A 277 6.49 15.58 -9.77
N ASP A 278 5.88 15.75 -8.60
CA ASP A 278 6.56 15.83 -7.30
C ASP A 278 6.23 14.65 -6.38
N ALA A 279 7.09 14.37 -5.41
CA ALA A 279 6.95 13.22 -4.51
C ALA A 279 5.71 13.35 -3.59
N SER A 280 5.36 14.56 -3.15
CA SER A 280 4.27 14.78 -2.20
C SER A 280 2.91 14.55 -2.84
N ILE A 281 2.68 15.07 -4.05
CA ILE A 281 1.40 14.87 -4.74
C ILE A 281 1.20 13.40 -5.13
N ARG A 282 2.28 12.67 -5.42
CA ARG A 282 2.27 11.23 -5.68
C ARG A 282 1.70 10.42 -4.52
N LEU A 283 1.85 10.87 -3.27
CA LEU A 283 1.27 10.22 -2.09
C LEU A 283 -0.27 10.25 -2.08
N SER A 284 -0.89 11.09 -2.90
CA SER A 284 -2.35 11.09 -3.11
C SER A 284 -2.83 9.92 -3.99
N LEU A 285 -1.91 9.21 -4.63
CA LEU A 285 -2.18 8.05 -5.47
C LEU A 285 -1.57 6.79 -4.87
N ASP A 286 -2.29 5.69 -5.04
CA ASP A 286 -1.74 4.36 -4.83
C ASP A 286 -1.20 3.83 -6.15
N ILE A 287 0.13 3.70 -6.23
CA ILE A 287 0.82 3.32 -7.47
C ILE A 287 1.14 1.83 -7.47
N TYR A 288 0.76 1.18 -8.56
CA TYR A 288 1.04 -0.21 -8.85
C TYR A 288 1.68 -0.32 -10.23
N SER A 289 2.48 -1.35 -10.44
CA SER A 289 3.00 -1.69 -11.76
C SER A 289 2.91 -3.18 -12.02
N GLN A 290 2.61 -3.56 -13.26
CA GLN A 290 2.49 -4.95 -13.67
C GLN A 290 3.32 -5.20 -14.93
N GLY A 291 3.92 -6.39 -15.02
CA GLY A 291 4.78 -6.79 -16.12
C GLY A 291 4.71 -8.29 -16.36
N PHE A 292 4.69 -8.68 -17.62
CA PHE A 292 4.69 -10.07 -18.04
C PHE A 292 5.12 -10.16 -19.51
N ILE A 293 5.79 -11.26 -19.86
CA ILE A 293 6.06 -11.63 -21.25
C ILE A 293 5.57 -13.04 -21.52
N TYR A 294 5.21 -13.31 -22.77
CA TYR A 294 4.84 -14.62 -23.28
C TYR A 294 5.36 -14.77 -24.70
N TYR A 295 5.45 -16.01 -25.19
CA TYR A 295 5.89 -16.29 -26.55
C TYR A 295 4.70 -16.74 -27.39
N GLU A 296 4.48 -16.08 -28.52
CA GLU A 296 3.47 -16.45 -29.53
C GLU A 296 4.16 -16.52 -30.89
N ASP A 297 4.04 -17.66 -31.57
CA ASP A 297 4.74 -17.96 -32.83
C ASP A 297 6.28 -17.79 -32.77
N GLY A 298 6.86 -17.99 -31.59
CA GLY A 298 8.31 -17.84 -31.37
C GLY A 298 8.77 -16.40 -31.06
N GLU A 299 7.87 -15.42 -31.19
CA GLU A 299 8.15 -14.01 -30.88
C GLU A 299 7.79 -13.68 -29.42
N GLU A 300 8.64 -12.89 -28.76
CA GLU A 300 8.35 -12.37 -27.42
C GLU A 300 7.30 -11.26 -27.51
N LYS A 301 6.21 -11.42 -26.76
CA LYS A 301 5.14 -10.44 -26.59
C LYS A 301 4.99 -10.07 -25.12
N GLY A 302 4.41 -8.91 -24.86
CA GLY A 302 4.27 -8.36 -23.52
C GLY A 302 5.42 -7.41 -23.17
N GLU A 303 5.54 -7.07 -21.89
CA GLU A 303 6.54 -6.13 -21.41
C GLU A 303 6.84 -6.30 -19.92
N LEU A 304 8.12 -6.24 -19.56
CA LEU A 304 8.59 -6.23 -18.16
C LEU A 304 9.16 -4.86 -17.75
N GLN A 305 9.53 -4.01 -18.72
CA GLN A 305 10.29 -2.78 -18.48
C GLN A 305 9.55 -1.77 -17.62
N THR A 306 8.21 -1.70 -17.67
CA THR A 306 7.43 -0.72 -16.91
C THR A 306 7.71 -0.82 -15.41
N ILE A 307 7.73 -2.03 -14.83
CA ILE A 307 8.04 -2.23 -13.40
C ILE A 307 9.40 -1.62 -13.05
N ARG A 308 10.40 -1.87 -13.91
CA ARG A 308 11.75 -1.33 -13.74
C ARG A 308 11.79 0.19 -13.78
N LEU A 309 10.99 0.82 -14.64
CA LEU A 309 10.90 2.28 -14.69
C LEU A 309 10.25 2.83 -13.42
N VAL A 310 9.17 2.19 -12.94
CA VAL A 310 8.46 2.63 -11.73
C VAL A 310 9.35 2.53 -10.48
N PHE A 311 10.00 1.39 -10.21
CA PHE A 311 10.84 1.29 -9.01
C PHE A 311 12.16 2.07 -9.13
N LYS A 312 12.57 2.49 -10.33
CA LYS A 312 13.72 3.39 -10.51
C LYS A 312 13.40 4.86 -10.28
N ASN A 313 12.13 5.23 -10.23
CA ASN A 313 11.71 6.59 -9.99
C ASN A 313 11.99 6.99 -8.54
N ASP A 314 12.84 8.01 -8.35
CA ASP A 314 13.24 8.51 -7.03
C ASP A 314 12.07 9.01 -6.18
N SER A 315 10.99 9.45 -6.83
CA SER A 315 9.77 9.92 -6.16
C SER A 315 8.80 8.79 -5.78
N ILE A 316 9.12 7.54 -6.14
CA ILE A 316 8.28 6.37 -5.88
C ILE A 316 9.00 5.40 -4.94
N CYS A 317 10.27 5.09 -5.21
CA CYS A 317 11.04 4.11 -4.47
C CYS A 317 12.35 4.72 -3.97
N SER A 318 12.64 4.55 -2.68
CA SER A 318 13.89 5.01 -2.06
C SER A 318 15.11 4.33 -2.70
N ALA A 319 16.30 4.91 -2.52
CA ALA A 319 17.54 4.27 -2.99
C ALA A 319 17.82 2.95 -2.25
N GLU A 320 17.46 2.88 -0.97
CA GLU A 320 17.66 1.70 -0.11
C GLU A 320 16.79 0.52 -0.55
N ASP A 321 15.50 0.77 -0.83
CA ASP A 321 14.56 -0.29 -1.23
C ASP A 321 14.82 -0.79 -2.65
N ARG A 322 15.39 0.07 -3.51
CA ARG A 322 15.61 -0.20 -4.92
C ARG A 322 16.42 -1.44 -5.19
N ASP A 323 17.51 -1.65 -4.45
CA ASP A 323 18.39 -2.80 -4.66
C ASP A 323 17.71 -4.10 -4.26
N THR A 324 16.94 -4.08 -3.16
CA THR A 324 16.17 -5.23 -2.69
C THR A 324 15.08 -5.60 -3.70
N ILE A 325 14.32 -4.62 -4.17
CA ILE A 325 13.28 -4.84 -5.19
C ILE A 325 13.89 -5.29 -6.52
N ALA A 326 15.01 -4.70 -6.94
CA ALA A 326 15.68 -5.05 -8.19
C ALA A 326 16.14 -6.52 -8.19
N LYS A 327 16.73 -7.01 -7.09
CA LYS A 327 17.14 -8.42 -6.97
C LYS A 327 15.98 -9.38 -7.16
N ILE A 328 14.86 -9.14 -6.48
CA ILE A 328 13.66 -9.98 -6.59
C ILE A 328 13.06 -9.86 -8.00
N TYR A 329 12.97 -8.65 -8.54
CA TYR A 329 12.45 -8.40 -9.89
C TYR A 329 13.21 -9.17 -10.96
N PHE A 330 14.55 -9.09 -10.98
CA PHE A 330 15.35 -9.77 -12.01
C PHE A 330 15.24 -11.30 -11.89
N MET A 331 15.24 -11.82 -10.67
CA MET A 331 15.01 -13.24 -10.41
C MET A 331 13.64 -13.72 -10.95
N LEU A 332 12.57 -12.94 -10.73
CA LEU A 332 11.24 -13.26 -11.27
C LEU A 332 11.18 -13.13 -12.80
N CYS A 333 11.89 -12.17 -13.39
CA CYS A 333 11.97 -12.01 -14.85
C CYS A 333 12.63 -13.21 -15.50
N ASP A 334 13.74 -13.69 -14.93
CA ASP A 334 14.46 -14.85 -15.45
C ASP A 334 13.61 -16.12 -15.33
N ALA A 335 12.85 -16.28 -14.23
CA ALA A 335 11.87 -17.35 -14.09
C ALA A 335 10.78 -17.33 -15.18
N ILE A 336 10.31 -16.15 -15.59
CA ILE A 336 9.35 -16.03 -16.70
C ILE A 336 9.99 -16.40 -18.04
N ARG A 337 11.19 -15.87 -18.34
CA ARG A 337 11.93 -16.18 -19.58
C ARG A 337 12.24 -17.68 -19.72
N ASN A 338 12.61 -18.30 -18.60
CA ASN A 338 12.88 -19.73 -18.52
C ASN A 338 11.60 -20.59 -18.47
N LYS A 339 10.41 -19.97 -18.60
CA LYS A 339 9.09 -20.63 -18.59
C LYS A 339 8.76 -21.36 -17.27
N GLU A 340 9.50 -21.08 -16.20
CA GLU A 340 9.23 -21.57 -14.85
C GLU A 340 8.03 -20.85 -14.22
N LEU A 341 7.81 -19.59 -14.61
CA LEU A 341 6.69 -18.78 -14.16
C LEU A 341 5.80 -18.32 -15.34
N LYS A 342 4.49 -18.58 -15.23
CA LYS A 342 3.49 -18.27 -16.28
C LYS A 342 2.46 -17.22 -15.85
N THR A 343 2.78 -16.45 -14.82
CA THR A 343 1.87 -15.45 -14.24
C THR A 343 2.59 -14.10 -14.13
N PRO A 344 1.87 -12.98 -14.29
CA PRO A 344 2.47 -11.64 -14.24
C PRO A 344 3.16 -11.33 -12.91
N ILE A 345 4.15 -10.43 -12.96
CA ILE A 345 4.74 -9.78 -11.78
C ILE A 345 3.91 -8.54 -11.46
N ILE A 346 3.71 -8.26 -10.18
CA ILE A 346 3.09 -7.03 -9.70
C ILE A 346 3.96 -6.37 -8.63
N PHE A 347 4.10 -5.06 -8.73
CA PHE A 347 4.88 -4.20 -7.85
C PHE A 347 3.99 -3.09 -7.29
N THR A 348 4.26 -2.65 -6.07
CA THR A 348 3.63 -1.47 -5.47
C THR A 348 4.55 -0.80 -4.46
N THR A 349 4.33 0.49 -4.25
CA THR A 349 4.88 1.24 -3.12
C THR A 349 3.82 1.63 -2.09
N VAL A 350 2.61 1.08 -2.24
CA VAL A 350 1.55 1.25 -1.25
C VAL A 350 1.94 0.49 0.02
N GLY A 351 2.07 1.24 1.10
CA GLY A 351 2.45 0.77 2.42
C GLY A 351 3.79 1.32 2.90
N ALA A 352 4.24 0.86 4.07
CA ALA A 352 5.49 1.31 4.68
C ALA A 352 6.74 0.95 3.86
N LYS A 353 6.69 -0.11 3.04
CA LYS A 353 7.80 -0.56 2.20
C LYS A 353 7.31 -0.98 0.81
N PRO A 354 8.12 -0.77 -0.24
CA PRO A 354 7.87 -1.33 -1.56
C PRO A 354 7.75 -2.86 -1.53
N ARG A 355 6.83 -3.40 -2.32
CA ARG A 355 6.55 -4.84 -2.40
C ARG A 355 6.51 -5.28 -3.84
N ILE A 356 7.08 -6.46 -4.12
CA ILE A 356 7.03 -7.10 -5.43
C ILE A 356 6.66 -8.57 -5.28
N GLY A 357 5.72 -9.03 -6.10
CA GLY A 357 5.20 -10.38 -6.05
C GLY A 357 4.67 -10.82 -7.40
N ILE A 358 3.89 -11.90 -7.39
CA ILE A 358 3.35 -12.53 -8.58
C ILE A 358 1.83 -12.48 -8.50
N VAL A 359 1.18 -12.01 -9.56
CA VAL A 359 -0.28 -12.02 -9.67
C VAL A 359 -0.78 -13.46 -9.46
N PRO A 360 -1.63 -13.72 -8.44
CA PRO A 360 -2.16 -15.06 -8.19
C PRO A 360 -2.98 -15.53 -9.39
N LYS A 361 -3.21 -16.83 -9.52
CA LYS A 361 -4.10 -17.34 -10.58
C LYS A 361 -5.50 -16.78 -10.34
N LEU A 362 -5.94 -15.91 -11.25
CA LEU A 362 -7.23 -15.21 -11.14
C LEU A 362 -8.40 -16.02 -11.74
N SER A 363 -8.11 -17.15 -12.41
CA SER A 363 -9.09 -18.13 -12.92
C SER A 363 -9.68 -18.95 -11.77
N GLY A 364 -11.01 -18.99 -11.68
CA GLY A 364 -11.75 -19.50 -10.52
C GLY A 364 -11.50 -20.96 -10.16
N GLU A 365 -11.04 -21.17 -8.92
CA GLU A 365 -11.70 -21.86 -7.82
C GLU A 365 -10.99 -21.34 -6.57
N THR A 366 -11.70 -20.62 -5.71
CA THR A 366 -11.15 -20.30 -4.40
C THR A 366 -11.22 -21.59 -3.63
N ASP A 367 -10.11 -22.33 -3.55
CA ASP A 367 -10.03 -23.49 -2.68
C ASP A 367 -10.35 -22.97 -1.26
N LEU A 368 -11.51 -23.36 -0.75
CA LEU A 368 -12.08 -22.85 0.51
C LEU A 368 -11.19 -23.16 1.73
N LYS A 369 -10.09 -23.89 1.53
CA LYS A 369 -9.08 -24.24 2.52
C LYS A 369 -8.04 -23.13 2.75
N ASP A 370 -7.77 -22.26 1.77
CA ASP A 370 -6.78 -21.19 1.94
C ASP A 370 -7.30 -20.02 2.77
N LYS A 371 -8.63 -19.86 2.89
CA LYS A 371 -9.24 -18.73 3.60
C LYS A 371 -8.87 -18.66 5.08
N GLN A 372 -8.71 -19.81 5.75
CA GLN A 372 -8.34 -19.86 7.18
C GLN A 372 -6.87 -19.53 7.45
N VAL A 373 -5.97 -19.99 6.59
CA VAL A 373 -4.54 -19.63 6.66
C VAL A 373 -4.34 -18.15 6.31
N LEU A 374 -5.10 -17.67 5.33
CA LEU A 374 -5.04 -16.29 4.89
C LEU A 374 -5.66 -15.32 5.91
N ASP A 375 -6.75 -15.68 6.58
CA ASP A 375 -7.32 -14.87 7.66
C ASP A 375 -6.37 -14.78 8.88
N GLN A 376 -5.58 -15.84 9.15
CA GLN A 376 -4.52 -15.81 10.17
C GLN A 376 -3.33 -14.91 9.76
N ILE A 377 -2.85 -15.01 8.52
CA ILE A 377 -1.73 -14.18 8.02
C ILE A 377 -2.16 -12.71 7.86
N ILE A 378 -3.41 -12.46 7.46
CA ILE A 378 -3.98 -11.10 7.35
C ILE A 378 -4.20 -10.49 8.73
N SER A 379 -4.60 -11.28 9.73
CA SER A 379 -4.63 -10.82 11.11
C SER A 379 -3.24 -10.42 11.61
N GLN A 380 -2.18 -11.10 11.17
CA GLN A 380 -0.79 -10.77 11.54
C GLN A 380 -0.27 -9.53 10.80
N LEU A 381 -0.53 -9.40 9.49
CA LEU A 381 -0.08 -8.25 8.67
C LEU A 381 -0.86 -6.96 8.98
N ASN A 382 -2.17 -7.03 9.24
CA ASN A 382 -2.94 -5.85 9.65
C ASN A 382 -2.54 -5.37 11.05
N GLN A 383 -2.10 -6.26 11.93
CA GLN A 383 -1.60 -5.89 13.26
C GLN A 383 -0.24 -5.19 13.19
N SER A 384 0.65 -5.55 12.25
CA SER A 384 1.91 -4.81 12.07
C SER A 384 1.68 -3.48 11.35
N TYR A 385 0.84 -3.46 10.31
CA TYR A 385 0.63 -2.30 9.45
C TYR A 385 -0.14 -1.15 10.14
N LEU A 386 -1.14 -1.46 10.98
CA LEU A 386 -1.89 -0.44 11.73
C LEU A 386 -1.10 0.14 12.91
N ARG A 387 -0.05 -0.55 13.39
CA ARG A 387 0.82 -0.07 14.48
C ARG A 387 1.80 1.00 14.02
N ASP A 388 2.36 0.84 12.82
CA ASP A 388 3.38 1.75 12.29
C ASP A 388 2.79 3.07 11.73
N GLU A 389 1.56 3.07 11.20
CA GLU A 389 0.99 4.22 10.47
C GLU A 389 0.08 5.14 11.32
N PHE A 390 -0.41 4.68 12.47
CA PHE A 390 -1.19 5.47 13.42
C PHE A 390 -0.68 5.16 14.83
N MET A 391 -0.09 6.14 15.52
CA MET A 391 0.35 6.01 16.93
C MET A 391 -0.85 5.78 17.88
N VAL A 392 -1.53 4.64 17.74
CA VAL A 392 -2.56 4.15 18.63
C VAL A 392 -1.83 3.41 19.75
N PRO A 393 -2.06 3.77 21.03
CA PRO A 393 -1.46 3.03 22.13
C PRO A 393 -1.98 1.60 22.09
N THR A 394 -1.08 0.63 21.97
CA THR A 394 -1.45 -0.79 22.11
C THR A 394 -1.69 -1.13 23.58
N PRO A 395 -2.81 -1.78 23.90
CA PRO A 395 -2.81 -2.77 24.96
C PRO A 395 -1.99 -3.96 24.44
N ASN A 396 -0.78 -4.09 24.98
CA ASN A 396 0.14 -5.22 24.85
C ASN A 396 0.81 -5.47 23.47
N GLY A 397 2.14 -5.36 23.50
CA GLY A 397 3.06 -6.32 22.89
C GLY A 397 3.62 -5.95 21.52
N GLU A 398 4.68 -5.16 21.50
CA GLU A 398 5.60 -4.90 20.38
C GLU A 398 6.93 -5.68 20.57
N PRO A 399 7.81 -5.76 19.55
CA PRO A 399 8.48 -6.99 19.11
C PRO A 399 9.98 -7.09 19.48
N GLU A 400 10.50 -8.32 19.41
CA GLU A 400 11.93 -8.64 19.28
C GLU A 400 12.46 -8.16 17.90
N ALA A 401 13.70 -7.71 17.66
CA ALA A 401 15.01 -7.95 18.29
C ALA A 401 15.97 -6.74 18.03
N PRO A 402 17.09 -6.55 18.76
CA PRO A 402 18.26 -7.45 18.71
C PRO A 402 18.74 -7.92 20.10
N THR A 403 19.36 -9.10 20.12
CA THR A 403 19.87 -9.79 21.31
C THR A 403 21.05 -9.05 21.96
N GLU A 404 20.74 -8.21 22.94
CA GLU A 404 21.62 -7.85 24.05
C GLU A 404 21.58 -8.98 25.12
N PRO A 405 22.62 -9.14 25.96
CA PRO A 405 22.81 -10.33 26.81
C PRO A 405 21.64 -10.59 27.77
N GLU A 406 21.22 -11.86 27.87
CA GLU A 406 20.06 -12.30 28.65
C GLU A 406 20.15 -11.86 30.14
N GLU A 407 19.23 -10.97 30.55
CA GLU A 407 18.97 -10.58 31.94
C GLU A 407 18.42 -11.81 32.69
N THR A 408 19.01 -12.15 33.85
CA THR A 408 18.60 -13.36 34.60
C THR A 408 17.21 -13.19 35.22
N GLU A 409 16.49 -14.30 35.44
CA GLU A 409 15.12 -14.25 35.98
C GLU A 409 15.05 -13.58 37.37
N GLU A 410 16.11 -13.71 38.17
CA GLU A 410 16.25 -13.06 39.47
C GLU A 410 16.39 -11.53 39.33
N GLU A 411 17.19 -11.05 38.38
CA GLU A 411 17.33 -9.62 38.08
C GLU A 411 16.01 -9.01 37.59
N ARG A 412 15.29 -9.74 36.73
CA ARG A 412 13.96 -9.35 36.23
C ARG A 412 12.95 -9.20 37.37
N VAL A 413 12.88 -10.18 38.27
CA VAL A 413 11.96 -10.15 39.42
C VAL A 413 12.32 -9.00 40.36
N GLN A 414 13.60 -8.80 40.67
CA GLN A 414 14.05 -7.74 41.56
C GLN A 414 13.77 -6.34 41.00
N LYS A 415 13.93 -6.15 39.69
CA LYS A 415 13.61 -4.90 38.99
C LYS A 415 12.11 -4.57 39.05
N ILE A 416 11.25 -5.57 38.90
CA ILE A 416 9.80 -5.40 39.02
C ILE A 416 9.41 -5.07 40.47
N LEU A 417 9.94 -5.80 41.45
CA LEU A 417 9.65 -5.54 42.87
C LEU A 417 10.10 -4.15 43.32
N SER A 418 11.22 -3.66 42.78
CA SER A 418 11.77 -2.33 43.08
C SER A 418 11.05 -1.20 42.34
N SER A 419 10.21 -1.51 41.34
CA SER A 419 9.51 -0.49 40.52
C SER A 419 8.42 0.26 41.29
N LYS A 420 7.83 -0.37 42.31
CA LYS A 420 6.83 0.25 43.20
C LYS A 420 6.99 -0.32 44.60
N ASP A 421 7.06 0.55 45.62
CA ASP A 421 7.16 0.16 47.04
C ASP A 421 6.09 -0.83 47.49
N VAL A 422 4.90 -0.77 46.86
CA VAL A 422 3.78 -1.67 47.16
C VAL A 422 4.08 -3.12 46.76
N TYR A 423 4.88 -3.35 45.71
CA TYR A 423 5.21 -4.69 45.20
C TYR A 423 6.15 -5.43 46.13
N GLN A 424 7.23 -4.76 46.56
CA GLN A 424 8.13 -5.32 47.56
C GLN A 424 7.37 -5.68 48.85
N ARG A 425 6.47 -4.81 49.33
CA ARG A 425 5.70 -5.05 50.56
C ARG A 425 4.70 -6.21 50.44
N ILE A 426 4.03 -6.34 49.30
CA ILE A 426 3.13 -7.48 49.04
C ILE A 426 3.96 -8.77 48.97
N PHE A 427 5.08 -8.74 48.26
CA PHE A 427 5.99 -9.88 48.10
C PHE A 427 6.55 -10.36 49.44
N ASP A 428 7.06 -9.45 50.28
CA ASP A 428 7.58 -9.77 51.62
C ASP A 428 6.49 -10.36 52.53
N TYR A 429 5.26 -9.87 52.41
CA TYR A 429 4.13 -10.39 53.20
C TYR A 429 3.71 -11.80 52.77
N LEU A 430 3.72 -12.08 51.47
CA LEU A 430 3.42 -13.40 50.92
C LEU A 430 4.56 -14.41 51.14
N ARG A 431 5.81 -13.95 51.27
CA ARG A 431 6.98 -14.79 51.61
C ARG A 431 6.85 -15.49 52.96
N GLY A 432 6.10 -14.91 53.89
CA GLY A 432 6.01 -15.39 55.26
C GLY A 432 4.82 -16.27 55.60
N LYS A 433 3.81 -16.40 54.71
CA LYS A 433 2.56 -17.12 55.02
C LYS A 433 1.92 -17.65 53.74
N GLY A 434 1.47 -18.91 53.77
CA GLY A 434 0.65 -19.50 52.71
C GLY A 434 -0.60 -18.65 52.40
N LYS A 435 -1.32 -19.02 51.34
CA LYS A 435 -2.44 -18.32 50.70
C LYS A 435 -3.11 -17.19 51.49
N LYS A 436 -3.19 -16.00 50.89
CA LYS A 436 -3.72 -14.78 51.49
C LYS A 436 -4.74 -14.10 50.60
N THR A 437 -5.78 -13.56 51.21
CA THR A 437 -6.76 -12.71 50.52
C THR A 437 -6.30 -11.24 50.48
N PRO A 438 -6.77 -10.42 49.53
CA PRO A 438 -6.47 -8.99 49.47
C PRO A 438 -6.78 -8.22 50.78
N HIS A 439 -7.82 -8.64 51.50
CA HIS A 439 -8.18 -8.07 52.81
C HIS A 439 -7.14 -8.39 53.90
N GLU A 440 -6.52 -9.56 53.86
CA GLU A 440 -5.44 -9.92 54.78
C GLU A 440 -4.14 -9.18 54.43
N ILE A 441 -3.86 -8.98 53.15
CA ILE A 441 -2.69 -8.25 52.65
C ILE A 441 -2.79 -6.76 53.00
N GLN A 442 -4.00 -6.19 52.99
CA GLN A 442 -4.25 -4.80 53.40
C GLN A 442 -3.74 -4.50 54.82
N LYS A 443 -3.74 -5.50 55.72
CA LYS A 443 -3.22 -5.32 57.09
C LYS A 443 -1.71 -5.02 57.13
N ALA A 444 -0.96 -5.51 56.14
CA ALA A 444 0.47 -5.25 55.97
C ALA A 444 0.72 -3.98 55.15
N VAL A 445 -0.14 -3.70 54.18
CA VAL A 445 -0.01 -2.56 53.26
C VAL A 445 -1.02 -1.45 53.63
N ARG A 446 -0.95 -0.99 54.90
CA ARG A 446 -1.98 -0.19 55.60
C ARG A 446 -2.51 1.07 54.89
N ASN A 447 -1.77 1.61 53.92
CA ASN A 447 -2.13 2.84 53.21
C ASN A 447 -2.82 2.58 51.86
N TRP A 448 -3.04 1.33 51.49
CA TRP A 448 -3.61 0.96 50.19
C TRP A 448 -5.02 0.39 50.36
N ARG A 449 -5.92 0.76 49.45
CA ARG A 449 -7.29 0.24 49.43
C ARG A 449 -7.30 -1.14 48.77
N VAL A 450 -8.23 -2.01 49.19
CA VAL A 450 -8.38 -3.37 48.64
C VAL A 450 -8.41 -3.42 47.09
N PRO A 451 -9.09 -2.50 46.37
CA PRO A 451 -9.05 -2.49 44.91
C PRO A 451 -7.65 -2.22 44.35
N GLU A 452 -6.88 -1.34 44.99
CA GLU A 452 -5.53 -0.99 44.56
C GLU A 452 -4.56 -2.15 44.84
N ILE A 453 -4.77 -2.86 45.96
CA ILE A 453 -4.04 -4.10 46.30
C ILE A 453 -4.36 -5.21 45.29
N ARG A 454 -5.62 -5.36 44.87
CA ARG A 454 -5.99 -6.32 43.81
C ARG A 454 -5.34 -5.98 42.48
N ASN A 455 -5.29 -4.70 42.11
CA ASN A 455 -4.59 -4.28 40.90
C ASN A 455 -3.08 -4.60 40.98
N ALA A 456 -2.45 -4.32 42.12
CA ALA A 456 -1.05 -4.67 42.37
C ALA A 456 -0.81 -6.19 42.32
N LEU A 457 -1.66 -7.01 42.94
CA LEU A 457 -1.58 -8.46 42.91
C LEU A 457 -1.78 -9.01 41.49
N ASN A 458 -2.72 -8.47 40.73
CA ASN A 458 -2.93 -8.87 39.34
C ASN A 458 -1.73 -8.53 38.46
N GLU A 459 -1.05 -7.40 38.70
CA GLU A 459 0.22 -7.07 38.05
C GLU A 459 1.32 -8.06 38.43
N LEU A 460 1.49 -8.39 39.71
CA LEU A 460 2.47 -9.40 40.16
C LEU A 460 2.17 -10.81 39.63
N VAL A 461 0.90 -11.17 39.46
CA VAL A 461 0.47 -12.43 38.81
C VAL A 461 0.83 -12.44 37.32
N ARG A 462 0.62 -11.33 36.61
CA ARG A 462 1.04 -11.20 35.20
C ARG A 462 2.56 -11.34 35.04
N HIS A 463 3.31 -10.85 36.01
CA HIS A 463 4.77 -11.01 36.07
C HIS A 463 5.22 -12.37 36.61
N GLN A 464 4.29 -13.28 36.89
CA GLN A 464 4.56 -14.61 37.43
C GLN A 464 5.35 -14.60 38.75
N ILE A 465 5.20 -13.55 39.56
CA ILE A 465 5.82 -13.43 40.89
C ILE A 465 4.88 -14.00 41.97
N VAL A 466 3.57 -13.92 41.73
CA VAL A 466 2.49 -14.35 42.62
C VAL A 466 1.55 -15.27 41.86
N ASN A 467 1.04 -16.32 42.49
CA ASN A 467 0.00 -17.18 41.95
C ASN A 467 -1.38 -16.72 42.44
N ASN A 468 -2.39 -16.82 41.57
CA ASN A 468 -3.80 -16.72 41.95
C ASN A 468 -4.41 -18.13 41.86
N GLU A 469 -4.70 -18.72 43.01
CA GLU A 469 -5.13 -20.12 43.10
C GLU A 469 -6.66 -20.29 43.01
N GLY A 470 -7.38 -19.22 42.65
CA GLY A 470 -8.83 -19.19 42.51
C GLY A 470 -9.53 -18.79 43.81
N GLY A 471 -10.61 -18.00 43.70
CA GLY A 471 -11.42 -17.59 44.85
C GLY A 471 -10.92 -16.37 45.64
N ASP A 472 -10.10 -15.49 45.03
CA ASP A 472 -9.52 -14.28 45.66
C ASP A 472 -8.38 -14.58 46.66
N GLU A 473 -7.68 -15.71 46.50
CA GLU A 473 -6.51 -16.10 47.28
C GLU A 473 -5.20 -16.08 46.45
N TYR A 474 -4.13 -15.56 47.06
CA TYR A 474 -2.84 -15.32 46.42
C TYR A 474 -1.67 -15.90 47.25
N SER A 475 -0.66 -16.44 46.58
CA SER A 475 0.56 -17.05 47.16
C SER A 475 1.80 -16.67 46.34
N LEU A 476 3.02 -16.76 46.89
CA LEU A 476 4.22 -16.61 46.04
C LEU A 476 4.34 -17.80 45.08
N LYS A 477 4.85 -17.53 43.88
CA LYS A 477 5.24 -18.59 42.96
C LYS A 477 6.55 -19.22 43.46
N GLU A 478 6.57 -20.55 43.56
CA GLU A 478 7.76 -21.33 43.96
C GLU A 478 8.88 -21.25 42.94
#